data_AF-A4N1T8-F1
#
_entry.id   AF-A4N1T8-F1
#
_cell.length_a   1.000
_cell.length_b   1.000
_cell.length_c   1.000
_cell.angle_alpha   90.00
_cell.angle_beta   90.00
_cell.angle_gamma   90.00
#
_symmetry.space_group_name_H-M   'P 1'
#
loop_
_entity.id
_entity.type
_entity.pdbx_description
1 polymer ?
#
loop_
_entity_poly.entity_id
_entity_poly.type
_entity_poly.pdbx_seq_one_letter_code
_entity_poly.pdbx_strand_id
1 'polypeptide(L)'
;MKSVPLITGGLSFLLSACSGGGGSFDVDDVSNPSSSKPRYQDDTSNSRKKSDLKNLSIPSLGGGMKLVAQNFIGAREPSFLNEDGYMIFSSLSTIKADVGNVKNNNTNGGTLIGSIEEPNGISQDSNPQKYVYSGLYYIDSWRDISKSKEGKAYSGYYGYAFYYGNKTATDLPVSGVAKYKGTWDFITATKNGQKYSLFSNSIGLAYSKRSATRGDIDLEKDPTNGDIGLISEFSANFGTKKLTGQLFYTQRKTQNQDYKKEKLYDIDANIYSNRFRGKVIPKESTSTDHPFTSDGTLEGGFYGPNGEELGGKFLAGDNRVFGVFSAKENPENKTLSRETLIDGKLITFSTKKNRCKNQCNNQYRS
;
A
#
# COMPACT_ATOMS: atom_id res chain seq x y z
N MET A 1 22.77 -59.51 17.50
CA MET A 1 23.12 -60.31 16.30
C MET A 1 23.91 -59.40 15.38
N LYS A 2 25.26 -59.51 15.42
CA LYS A 2 26.14 -59.98 14.31
C LYS A 2 26.02 -59.10 13.05
N SER A 3 27.04 -58.57 12.39
CA SER A 3 28.52 -58.47 12.47
C SER A 3 28.94 -57.87 11.09
N VAL A 4 29.61 -56.71 11.02
CA VAL A 4 30.99 -56.42 10.50
C VAL A 4 31.40 -56.99 9.10
N PRO A 5 32.44 -56.48 8.40
CA PRO A 5 32.36 -55.88 7.05
C PRO A 5 33.23 -56.62 6.00
N LEU A 6 33.30 -56.11 4.76
CA LEU A 6 34.26 -56.58 3.75
C LEU A 6 35.47 -55.63 3.62
N ILE A 7 36.66 -56.21 3.77
CA ILE A 7 37.97 -55.69 3.36
C ILE A 7 38.47 -56.59 2.22
N THR A 8 38.92 -55.99 1.12
CA THR A 8 39.89 -56.54 0.14
C THR A 8 40.52 -55.33 -0.55
N GLY A 9 41.82 -55.05 -0.52
CA GLY A 9 42.97 -55.94 -0.50
C GLY A 9 43.50 -56.09 -1.93
N GLY A 10 44.36 -55.18 -2.37
CA GLY A 10 44.97 -55.19 -3.70
C GLY A 10 46.43 -54.79 -3.61
N LEU A 11 47.28 -55.80 -3.41
CA LEU A 11 48.73 -55.74 -3.32
C LEU A 11 49.30 -56.02 -4.73
N SER A 12 50.06 -55.09 -5.30
CA SER A 12 50.86 -55.34 -6.51
C SER A 12 52.31 -54.92 -6.26
N PHE A 13 53.16 -55.90 -6.00
CA PHE A 13 54.60 -55.82 -6.16
C PHE A 13 54.95 -56.13 -7.62
N LEU A 14 55.94 -55.46 -8.22
CA LEU A 14 56.94 -56.04 -9.12
C LEU A 14 58.07 -55.00 -9.44
N LEU A 15 59.25 -55.27 -8.88
CA LEU A 15 60.63 -55.23 -9.43
C LEU A 15 61.18 -54.04 -10.28
N SER A 16 62.33 -53.54 -9.77
CA SER A 16 63.68 -53.54 -10.39
C SER A 16 64.37 -52.24 -10.83
N ALA A 17 65.64 -52.20 -10.39
CA ALA A 17 66.86 -51.68 -11.02
C ALA A 17 67.34 -50.24 -10.69
N CYS A 18 68.52 -50.21 -10.07
CA CYS A 18 69.41 -49.07 -9.83
C CYS A 18 69.94 -48.45 -11.12
N SER A 19 70.15 -47.13 -11.13
CA SER A 19 71.32 -46.49 -11.79
C SER A 19 71.30 -44.97 -11.58
N GLY A 20 72.48 -44.39 -11.29
CA GLY A 20 72.82 -43.05 -11.76
C GLY A 20 72.72 -41.94 -10.73
N GLY A 21 73.89 -41.49 -10.25
CA GLY A 21 74.02 -40.36 -9.32
C GLY A 21 73.78 -38.99 -9.93
N GLY A 22 73.75 -38.00 -9.05
CA GLY A 22 73.70 -36.58 -9.37
C GLY A 22 73.29 -35.80 -8.12
N GLY A 23 74.26 -35.19 -7.44
CA GLY A 23 73.98 -34.35 -6.27
C GLY A 23 73.16 -33.12 -6.64
N SER A 24 72.34 -32.64 -5.71
CA SER A 24 71.77 -31.30 -5.74
C SER A 24 71.26 -30.91 -4.36
N PHE A 25 71.90 -29.88 -3.79
CA PHE A 25 71.41 -28.90 -2.83
C PHE A 25 70.15 -29.27 -2.02
N ASP A 26 70.34 -29.72 -0.79
CA ASP A 26 69.29 -29.68 0.23
C ASP A 26 68.95 -28.22 0.54
N VAL A 27 67.89 -27.71 -0.10
CA VAL A 27 67.09 -26.64 0.48
C VAL A 27 66.11 -27.34 1.42
N ASP A 28 66.31 -27.16 2.72
CA ASP A 28 65.33 -27.56 3.73
C ASP A 28 63.96 -26.99 3.32
N ASP A 29 63.04 -27.89 2.94
CA ASP A 29 61.67 -27.52 2.62
C ASP A 29 61.03 -27.02 3.93
N VAL A 30 60.88 -25.70 4.06
CA VAL A 30 60.26 -25.08 5.23
C VAL A 30 58.81 -25.53 5.25
N SER A 31 58.53 -26.59 6.02
CA SER A 31 57.18 -27.04 6.31
C SER A 31 56.40 -25.89 6.96
N ASN A 32 55.59 -25.21 6.15
CA ASN A 32 54.68 -24.20 6.66
C ASN A 32 53.68 -24.94 7.56
N PRO A 33 53.55 -24.61 8.86
CA PRO A 33 52.60 -25.30 9.72
C PRO A 33 51.22 -25.19 9.09
N SER A 34 50.53 -26.33 8.96
CA SER A 34 49.18 -26.40 8.41
C SER A 34 48.32 -25.34 9.09
N SER A 35 48.04 -24.24 8.39
CA SER A 35 47.16 -23.23 8.93
C SER A 35 45.79 -23.88 9.04
N SER A 36 45.35 -24.17 10.26
CA SER A 36 43.99 -24.65 10.53
C SER A 36 43.03 -23.49 10.26
N LYS A 37 42.80 -23.18 8.99
CA LYS A 37 41.83 -22.17 8.57
C LYS A 37 40.46 -22.69 9.02
N PRO A 38 39.74 -21.97 9.89
CA PRO A 38 38.42 -22.42 10.33
C PRO A 38 37.53 -22.65 9.10
N ARG A 39 36.94 -23.84 9.01
CA ARG A 39 35.90 -24.16 8.03
C ARG A 39 34.59 -23.63 8.58
N TYR A 40 34.19 -22.47 8.08
CA TYR A 40 32.84 -21.96 8.31
C TYR A 40 31.85 -22.75 7.44
N GLN A 41 30.73 -23.15 8.03
CA GLN A 41 29.57 -23.66 7.34
C GLN A 41 28.42 -22.70 7.59
N ASP A 42 27.59 -22.48 6.57
CA ASP A 42 26.39 -21.67 6.72
C ASP A 42 25.43 -22.35 7.70
N ASP A 43 24.82 -21.56 8.57
CA ASP A 43 23.75 -22.06 9.43
C ASP A 43 22.59 -22.57 8.56
N THR A 44 22.15 -23.79 8.85
CA THR A 44 21.01 -24.38 8.17
C THR A 44 19.73 -23.71 8.65
N SER A 45 19.20 -22.79 7.85
CA SER A 45 17.92 -22.11 8.12
C SER A 45 16.81 -22.61 7.21
N ASN A 46 15.59 -22.71 7.75
CA ASN A 46 14.42 -23.02 6.94
C ASN A 46 14.15 -21.88 5.95
N SER A 47 13.90 -22.22 4.68
CA SER A 47 13.58 -21.23 3.66
C SER A 47 12.32 -20.43 4.03
N ARG A 48 12.35 -19.12 3.79
CA ARG A 48 11.19 -18.25 4.03
C ARG A 48 10.04 -18.67 3.12
N LYS A 49 8.85 -18.89 3.70
CA LYS A 49 7.64 -19.15 2.92
C LYS A 49 7.28 -17.91 2.09
N LYS A 50 7.29 -18.04 0.76
CA LYS A 50 6.89 -16.99 -0.17
C LYS A 50 5.38 -16.77 -0.08
N SER A 51 4.93 -15.51 0.03
CA SER A 51 3.52 -15.15 0.02
C SER A 51 2.98 -15.12 -1.42
N ASP A 52 1.80 -15.69 -1.63
CA ASP A 52 1.02 -15.57 -2.88
C ASP A 52 -0.09 -14.53 -2.64
N LEU A 53 0.05 -13.33 -3.23
CA LEU A 53 -0.83 -12.18 -2.96
C LEU A 53 -1.61 -11.82 -4.23
N LYS A 54 -2.93 -11.66 -4.09
CA LYS A 54 -3.79 -11.07 -5.13
C LYS A 54 -3.42 -9.60 -5.39
N ASN A 55 -3.73 -9.06 -6.57
CA ASN A 55 -3.28 -7.72 -6.99
C ASN A 55 -3.62 -6.60 -5.98
N LEU A 56 -4.82 -6.60 -5.40
CA LEU A 56 -5.24 -5.63 -4.38
C LEU A 56 -4.49 -5.76 -3.03
N SER A 57 -3.78 -6.86 -2.81
CA SER A 57 -2.97 -7.13 -1.60
C SER A 57 -1.46 -6.91 -1.81
N ILE A 58 -1.05 -6.48 -3.01
CA ILE A 58 0.33 -6.14 -3.33
C ILE A 58 0.67 -4.81 -2.61
N PRO A 59 1.75 -4.78 -1.80
CA PRO A 59 2.21 -3.54 -1.19
C PRO A 59 2.62 -2.52 -2.23
N SER A 60 2.13 -1.29 -2.10
CA SER A 60 2.55 -0.16 -2.91
C SER A 60 2.59 1.13 -2.10
N LEU A 61 3.35 2.11 -2.59
CA LEU A 61 3.36 3.47 -2.02
C LEU A 61 1.98 4.11 -2.12
N GLY A 62 1.31 3.93 -3.24
CA GLY A 62 -0.07 4.35 -3.42
C GLY A 62 -0.79 3.56 -4.51
N GLY A 63 -2.07 3.85 -4.63
CA GLY A 63 -2.92 3.35 -5.69
C GLY A 63 -4.32 3.93 -5.58
N GLY A 64 -5.12 3.72 -6.62
CA GLY A 64 -6.46 4.27 -6.69
C GLY A 64 -7.40 3.43 -7.53
N MET A 65 -8.67 3.44 -7.14
CA MET A 65 -9.77 2.81 -7.86
C MET A 65 -10.54 3.87 -8.63
N LYS A 66 -10.77 3.62 -9.91
CA LYS A 66 -11.53 4.52 -10.78
C LYS A 66 -13.00 4.55 -10.39
N LEU A 67 -13.60 5.74 -10.38
CA LEU A 67 -15.04 5.89 -10.25
C LEU A 67 -15.74 5.24 -11.45
N VAL A 68 -16.88 4.61 -11.20
CA VAL A 68 -17.67 3.94 -12.23
C VAL A 68 -18.96 4.71 -12.51
N ALA A 69 -19.37 4.69 -13.77
CA ALA A 69 -20.62 5.26 -14.22
C ALA A 69 -21.53 4.15 -14.74
N GLN A 70 -22.83 4.33 -14.57
CA GLN A 70 -23.84 3.41 -15.07
C GLN A 70 -23.94 3.60 -16.58
N ASN A 71 -23.87 2.50 -17.35
CA ASN A 71 -24.23 2.56 -18.75
C ASN A 71 -25.70 2.98 -18.87
N PHE A 72 -25.99 4.12 -19.50
CA PHE A 72 -27.35 4.64 -19.62
C PHE A 72 -28.07 4.21 -20.91
N ILE A 73 -27.37 3.52 -21.82
CA ILE A 73 -27.92 2.84 -22.98
C ILE A 73 -27.69 1.31 -22.90
N GLY A 74 -28.27 0.54 -23.82
CA GLY A 74 -28.10 -0.92 -23.85
C GLY A 74 -28.75 -1.65 -22.65
N ALA A 75 -28.11 -2.72 -22.18
CA ALA A 75 -28.64 -3.62 -21.14
C ALA A 75 -28.65 -3.01 -19.72
N ARG A 76 -27.93 -1.90 -19.48
CA ARG A 76 -27.89 -1.17 -18.20
C ARG A 76 -27.54 -2.07 -16.99
N GLU A 77 -26.64 -3.03 -17.21
CA GLU A 77 -26.10 -3.88 -16.15
C GLU A 77 -25.34 -3.07 -15.09
N PRO A 78 -25.24 -3.57 -13.84
CA PRO A 78 -24.44 -2.93 -12.80
C PRO A 78 -22.97 -2.74 -13.23
N SER A 79 -22.40 -1.57 -12.93
CA SER A 79 -20.95 -1.34 -13.09
C SER A 79 -20.26 -1.62 -11.76
N PHE A 80 -19.59 -2.77 -11.65
CA PHE A 80 -18.85 -3.17 -10.45
C PHE A 80 -17.47 -2.53 -10.36
N LEU A 81 -16.92 -2.47 -9.14
CA LEU A 81 -15.54 -2.06 -8.88
C LEU A 81 -14.64 -3.29 -9.00
N ASN A 82 -13.63 -3.26 -9.86
CA ASN A 82 -12.79 -4.43 -10.13
C ASN A 82 -11.32 -4.04 -10.30
N GLU A 83 -10.46 -5.06 -10.42
CA GLU A 83 -9.01 -4.86 -10.56
C GLU A 83 -8.64 -4.06 -11.81
N ASP A 84 -9.42 -4.13 -12.90
CA ASP A 84 -9.17 -3.36 -14.12
C ASP A 84 -9.35 -1.84 -13.89
N GLY A 85 -10.22 -1.47 -12.96
CA GLY A 85 -10.39 -0.10 -12.50
C GLY A 85 -9.35 0.36 -11.48
N TYR A 86 -8.51 -0.55 -10.97
CA TYR A 86 -7.49 -0.25 -9.97
C TYR A 86 -6.13 -0.02 -10.60
N MET A 87 -5.46 1.06 -10.19
CA MET A 87 -4.11 1.38 -10.64
C MET A 87 -3.17 1.57 -9.45
N ILE A 88 -1.96 1.02 -9.56
CA ILE A 88 -0.85 1.31 -8.66
C ILE A 88 -0.06 2.46 -9.25
N PHE A 89 0.32 3.42 -8.41
CA PHE A 89 1.21 4.51 -8.84
C PHE A 89 2.20 4.87 -7.73
N SER A 90 3.37 5.35 -8.16
CA SER A 90 4.45 5.84 -7.31
C SER A 90 4.38 7.35 -7.08
N SER A 91 3.43 8.06 -7.72
CA SER A 91 3.26 9.50 -7.59
C SER A 91 1.81 9.90 -7.87
N LEU A 92 1.31 10.88 -7.11
CA LEU A 92 0.00 11.51 -7.35
C LEU A 92 -0.10 12.23 -8.70
N SER A 93 1.04 12.53 -9.33
CA SER A 93 1.08 13.10 -10.68
C SER A 93 0.40 12.21 -11.73
N THR A 94 0.36 10.89 -11.52
CA THR A 94 -0.29 9.95 -12.44
C THR A 94 -1.80 10.20 -12.53
N ILE A 95 -2.50 10.25 -11.39
CA ILE A 95 -3.94 10.56 -11.37
C ILE A 95 -4.20 12.04 -11.69
N LYS A 96 -3.26 12.94 -11.35
CA LYS A 96 -3.32 14.35 -11.76
C LYS A 96 -3.41 14.49 -13.27
N ALA A 97 -2.51 13.83 -13.98
CA ALA A 97 -2.41 13.89 -15.43
C ALA A 97 -3.65 13.27 -16.09
N ASP A 98 -4.10 12.10 -15.64
CA ASP A 98 -5.29 11.45 -16.22
C ASP A 98 -6.55 12.31 -16.07
N VAL A 99 -6.87 12.74 -14.84
CA VAL A 99 -8.06 13.58 -14.59
C VAL A 99 -7.92 14.94 -15.27
N GLY A 100 -6.72 15.52 -15.28
CA GLY A 100 -6.44 16.79 -15.97
C GLY A 100 -6.65 16.69 -17.48
N ASN A 101 -6.17 15.62 -18.11
CA ASN A 101 -6.37 15.37 -19.54
C ASN A 101 -7.85 15.22 -19.87
N VAL A 102 -8.61 14.48 -19.06
CA VAL A 102 -10.06 14.35 -19.27
C VAL A 102 -10.77 15.67 -19.05
N LYS A 103 -10.42 16.43 -18.01
CA LYS A 103 -11.00 17.75 -17.74
C LYS A 103 -10.79 18.72 -18.91
N ASN A 104 -9.57 18.78 -19.45
CA ASN A 104 -9.23 19.69 -20.55
C ASN A 104 -9.96 19.35 -21.85
N ASN A 105 -10.27 18.07 -22.08
CA ASN A 105 -11.00 17.61 -23.25
C ASN A 105 -12.52 17.51 -23.04
N ASN A 106 -13.02 17.81 -21.84
CA ASN A 106 -14.42 17.64 -21.50
C ASN A 106 -15.25 18.87 -21.92
N THR A 107 -16.02 18.70 -22.99
CA THR A 107 -16.90 19.74 -23.52
C THR A 107 -18.11 20.07 -22.65
N ASN A 108 -18.47 19.21 -21.70
CA ASN A 108 -19.65 19.39 -20.84
C ASN A 108 -19.38 20.31 -19.63
N GLY A 109 -18.14 20.78 -19.46
CA GLY A 109 -17.70 21.42 -18.23
C GLY A 109 -17.63 20.43 -17.06
N GLY A 110 -16.99 20.85 -15.97
CA GLY A 110 -16.85 20.06 -14.75
C GLY A 110 -15.86 20.68 -13.79
N THR A 111 -16.26 20.76 -12.52
CA THR A 111 -15.40 21.25 -11.45
C THR A 111 -14.51 20.12 -10.99
N LEU A 112 -13.25 20.45 -10.72
CA LEU A 112 -12.32 19.49 -10.12
C LEU A 112 -12.61 19.45 -8.61
N ILE A 113 -12.90 18.25 -8.11
CA ILE A 113 -13.20 17.98 -6.71
C ILE A 113 -12.04 17.18 -6.10
N GLY A 114 -11.68 17.56 -4.88
CA GLY A 114 -10.59 16.95 -4.12
C GLY A 114 -9.25 17.65 -4.30
N SER A 115 -8.29 17.26 -3.47
CA SER A 115 -6.91 17.75 -3.55
C SER A 115 -5.95 16.58 -3.56
N ILE A 116 -4.87 16.77 -4.31
CA ILE A 116 -3.70 15.89 -4.41
C ILE A 116 -2.42 16.65 -4.04
N GLU A 117 -2.56 17.89 -3.57
CA GLU A 117 -1.43 18.63 -3.05
C GLU A 117 -1.00 18.00 -1.74
N GLU A 118 0.30 17.78 -1.59
CA GLU A 118 0.87 17.37 -0.32
C GLU A 118 0.49 18.44 0.72
N PRO A 119 -0.13 18.11 1.87
CA PRO A 119 -0.45 19.05 2.93
C PRO A 119 0.78 19.84 3.32
N ASN A 120 0.80 21.07 2.82
CA ASN A 120 1.71 22.11 3.25
C ASN A 120 1.24 22.61 4.61
N GLY A 121 1.43 21.81 5.67
CA GLY A 121 1.54 22.18 7.09
C GLY A 121 0.51 23.13 7.75
N ILE A 122 -0.47 23.65 7.01
CA ILE A 122 -1.40 24.72 7.37
C ILE A 122 -2.81 24.23 7.06
N SER A 123 -3.18 23.10 7.67
CA SER A 123 -4.60 22.78 7.88
C SER A 123 -5.00 23.38 9.23
N GLN A 124 -6.23 23.87 9.35
CA GLN A 124 -6.83 24.28 10.63
C GLN A 124 -7.13 23.10 11.56
N ASP A 125 -6.87 21.86 11.14
CA ASP A 125 -6.90 20.69 12.00
C ASP A 125 -5.69 20.68 12.94
N SER A 126 -5.90 20.37 14.22
CA SER A 126 -4.84 20.39 15.24
C SER A 126 -3.70 19.38 14.99
N ASN A 127 -3.76 18.55 13.93
CA ASN A 127 -2.76 17.53 13.64
C ASN A 127 -2.68 17.12 12.15
N PRO A 128 -2.09 17.94 11.25
CA PRO A 128 -2.02 17.62 9.82
C PRO A 128 -1.21 16.34 9.53
N GLN A 129 -1.73 15.48 8.66
CA GLN A 129 -1.02 14.33 8.09
C GLN A 129 0.10 14.82 7.17
N LYS A 130 1.26 14.16 7.16
CA LYS A 130 2.50 14.55 6.46
C LYS A 130 3.07 13.45 5.56
N TYR A 131 2.72 12.20 5.82
CA TYR A 131 3.32 11.04 5.18
C TYR A 131 2.32 10.23 4.38
N VAL A 132 1.03 10.30 4.71
CA VAL A 132 -0.05 9.57 4.02
C VAL A 132 -1.20 10.50 3.70
N TYR A 133 -1.69 10.36 2.47
CA TYR A 133 -2.85 11.05 1.95
C TYR A 133 -3.82 10.03 1.42
N SER A 134 -5.09 10.20 1.75
CA SER A 134 -6.17 9.42 1.16
C SER A 134 -7.36 10.32 0.87
N GLY A 135 -8.13 9.97 -0.14
CA GLY A 135 -9.33 10.72 -0.48
C GLY A 135 -9.81 10.47 -1.90
N LEU A 136 -10.52 11.46 -2.43
CA LEU A 136 -11.08 11.46 -3.78
C LEU A 136 -10.44 12.55 -4.62
N TYR A 137 -10.24 12.27 -5.91
CA TYR A 137 -9.80 13.27 -6.89
C TYR A 137 -10.49 13.00 -8.22
N TYR A 138 -11.44 13.87 -8.60
CA TYR A 138 -12.32 13.63 -9.74
C TYR A 138 -12.93 14.92 -10.31
N ILE A 139 -13.45 14.86 -11.53
CA ILE A 139 -14.34 15.88 -12.08
C ILE A 139 -15.80 15.47 -11.87
N ASP A 140 -16.63 16.43 -11.45
CA ASP A 140 -18.03 16.20 -11.07
C ASP A 140 -19.01 16.07 -12.25
N SER A 141 -18.53 16.32 -13.46
CA SER A 141 -19.30 16.18 -14.69
C SER A 141 -18.39 15.65 -15.77
N TRP A 142 -18.73 14.50 -16.31
CA TRP A 142 -18.06 13.82 -17.41
C TRP A 142 -19.09 13.03 -18.21
N ARG A 143 -18.88 12.92 -19.53
CA ARG A 143 -19.72 12.13 -20.42
C ARG A 143 -18.87 11.49 -21.50
N ASP A 144 -19.13 10.21 -21.76
CA ASP A 144 -18.54 9.45 -22.86
C ASP A 144 -19.62 8.73 -23.66
N ILE A 145 -19.69 9.06 -24.95
CA ILE A 145 -20.62 8.49 -25.94
C ILE A 145 -19.88 7.87 -27.13
N SER A 146 -18.55 7.74 -27.04
CA SER A 146 -17.69 7.26 -28.14
C SER A 146 -18.05 5.84 -28.60
N LYS A 147 -18.51 5.00 -27.68
CA LYS A 147 -18.94 3.61 -27.91
C LYS A 147 -20.45 3.44 -27.98
N SER A 148 -21.19 4.49 -28.32
CA SER A 148 -22.66 4.45 -28.40
C SER A 148 -23.20 3.40 -29.39
N LYS A 149 -22.49 3.18 -30.50
CA LYS A 149 -22.81 2.13 -31.49
C LYS A 149 -22.68 0.70 -30.93
N GLU A 150 -21.87 0.51 -29.88
CA GLU A 150 -21.74 -0.75 -29.14
C GLU A 150 -22.74 -0.84 -27.97
N GLY A 151 -23.70 0.09 -27.89
CA GLY A 151 -24.64 0.14 -26.77
C GLY A 151 -23.99 0.55 -25.45
N LYS A 152 -22.91 1.35 -25.48
CA LYS A 152 -22.22 1.88 -24.29
C LYS A 152 -22.17 3.41 -24.28
N ALA A 153 -22.72 4.01 -23.23
CA ALA A 153 -22.59 5.43 -22.98
C ALA A 153 -22.67 5.72 -21.48
N TYR A 154 -21.79 6.61 -21.01
CA TYR A 154 -21.54 6.85 -19.60
C TYR A 154 -21.59 8.33 -19.28
N SER A 155 -22.10 8.68 -18.11
CA SER A 155 -22.12 10.04 -17.60
C SER A 155 -22.06 10.04 -16.08
N GLY A 156 -21.35 11.00 -15.50
CA GLY A 156 -21.24 11.12 -14.06
C GLY A 156 -19.88 11.69 -13.66
N TYR A 157 -19.30 11.12 -12.62
CA TYR A 157 -17.98 11.51 -12.13
C TYR A 157 -16.88 10.75 -12.87
N TYR A 158 -15.74 11.41 -13.07
CA TYR A 158 -14.54 10.78 -13.61
C TYR A 158 -13.33 11.10 -12.74
N GLY A 159 -12.69 10.06 -12.20
CA GLY A 159 -11.49 10.19 -11.38
C GLY A 159 -11.30 8.98 -10.49
N TYR A 160 -10.70 9.19 -9.32
CA TYR A 160 -10.23 8.10 -8.47
C TYR A 160 -10.54 8.32 -6.99
N ALA A 161 -10.85 7.23 -6.28
CA ALA A 161 -10.59 7.12 -4.85
C ALA A 161 -9.17 6.59 -4.67
N PHE A 162 -8.36 7.23 -3.84
CA PHE A 162 -6.93 6.92 -3.77
C PHE A 162 -6.35 6.99 -2.36
N TYR A 163 -5.23 6.32 -2.19
CA TYR A 163 -4.29 6.57 -1.10
C TYR A 163 -2.86 6.63 -1.64
N TYR A 164 -2.02 7.40 -0.98
CA TYR A 164 -0.61 7.55 -1.31
C TYR A 164 0.17 7.89 -0.05
N GLY A 165 1.25 7.15 0.20
CA GLY A 165 2.22 7.52 1.22
C GLY A 165 3.61 7.73 0.66
N ASN A 166 4.23 8.85 1.00
CA ASN A 166 5.51 9.31 0.44
C ASN A 166 6.72 8.63 1.12
N LYS A 167 6.58 8.16 2.36
CA LYS A 167 7.66 7.58 3.16
C LYS A 167 7.13 6.42 4.00
N THR A 168 7.49 5.20 3.65
CA THR A 168 7.16 4.01 4.44
C THR A 168 7.96 3.98 5.74
N ALA A 169 7.37 3.45 6.82
CA ALA A 169 8.06 3.33 8.10
C ALA A 169 9.23 2.34 8.04
N THR A 170 10.36 2.77 8.61
CA THR A 170 11.56 1.96 8.84
C THR A 170 11.63 1.48 10.28
N ASP A 171 11.17 2.34 11.19
CA ASP A 171 11.15 2.10 12.62
C ASP A 171 9.71 1.98 13.10
N LEU A 172 9.41 0.94 13.88
CA LEU A 172 8.10 0.74 14.48
C LEU A 172 8.23 0.33 15.93
N PRO A 173 7.20 0.59 16.75
CA PRO A 173 7.17 0.04 18.09
C PRO A 173 7.24 -1.49 18.07
N VAL A 174 7.98 -2.07 19.01
CA VAL A 174 8.08 -3.54 19.16
C VAL A 174 7.06 -4.12 20.12
N SER A 175 6.49 -3.28 20.99
CA SER A 175 5.46 -3.64 21.94
C SER A 175 4.57 -2.43 22.26
N GLY A 176 3.47 -2.68 22.96
CA GLY A 176 2.48 -1.65 23.29
C GLY A 176 1.40 -1.47 22.22
N VAL A 177 0.50 -0.53 22.53
CA VAL A 177 -0.67 -0.23 21.69
C VAL A 177 -0.62 1.25 21.32
N ALA A 178 -0.59 1.53 20.01
CA ALA A 178 -0.73 2.87 19.49
C ALA A 178 -2.14 3.09 18.94
N LYS A 179 -2.71 4.26 19.22
CA LYS A 179 -4.02 4.67 18.72
C LYS A 179 -3.84 5.67 17.58
N TYR A 180 -4.55 5.44 16.48
CA TYR A 180 -4.55 6.34 15.32
C TYR A 180 -5.96 6.83 15.06
N LYS A 181 -6.10 8.12 14.73
CA LYS A 181 -7.36 8.73 14.31
C LYS A 181 -7.15 9.46 13.00
N GLY A 182 -8.14 9.39 12.12
CA GLY A 182 -8.11 10.08 10.84
C GLY A 182 -9.43 9.98 10.10
N THR A 183 -9.33 9.91 8.78
CA THR A 183 -10.47 9.91 7.88
C THR A 183 -10.47 8.69 6.98
N TRP A 184 -11.58 8.49 6.29
CA TRP A 184 -11.69 7.54 5.21
C TRP A 184 -12.62 8.11 4.13
N ASP A 185 -12.47 7.60 2.93
CA ASP A 185 -13.32 7.93 1.79
C ASP A 185 -13.72 6.64 1.08
N PHE A 186 -14.80 6.71 0.31
CA PHE A 186 -15.29 5.57 -0.44
C PHE A 186 -15.83 5.98 -1.80
N ILE A 187 -15.88 4.98 -2.69
CA ILE A 187 -16.68 4.99 -3.92
C ILE A 187 -17.48 3.70 -3.99
N THR A 188 -18.60 3.75 -4.72
CA THR A 188 -19.47 2.59 -4.91
C THR A 188 -19.57 2.15 -6.36
N ALA A 189 -19.96 0.88 -6.56
CA ALA A 189 -20.49 0.39 -7.82
C ALA A 189 -21.78 1.14 -8.20
N THR A 190 -22.27 0.89 -9.42
CA THR A 190 -23.59 1.37 -9.82
C THR A 190 -24.58 0.24 -10.05
N LYS A 191 -25.86 0.51 -9.79
CA LYS A 191 -26.96 -0.36 -10.21
C LYS A 191 -28.14 0.51 -10.63
N ASN A 192 -28.50 0.43 -11.91
CA ASN A 192 -29.57 1.26 -12.48
C ASN A 192 -30.87 1.16 -11.65
N GLY A 193 -31.39 2.32 -11.22
CA GLY A 193 -32.62 2.44 -10.43
C GLY A 193 -32.48 2.20 -8.93
N GLN A 194 -31.36 1.63 -8.46
CA GLN A 194 -31.13 1.41 -7.04
C GLN A 194 -30.79 2.72 -6.33
N LYS A 195 -31.46 2.98 -5.20
CA LYS A 195 -31.24 4.14 -4.34
C LYS A 195 -31.04 3.68 -2.90
N TYR A 196 -30.41 4.54 -2.11
CA TYR A 196 -30.11 4.36 -0.70
C TYR A 196 -30.41 5.67 0.02
N SER A 197 -31.10 5.60 1.16
CA SER A 197 -31.50 6.77 1.95
C SER A 197 -30.30 7.58 2.45
N LEU A 198 -29.18 6.91 2.74
CA LEU A 198 -27.92 7.54 3.13
C LEU A 198 -27.35 8.47 2.05
N PHE A 199 -27.65 8.22 0.77
CA PHE A 199 -27.18 9.03 -0.37
C PHE A 199 -28.21 10.06 -0.86
N SER A 200 -29.10 10.50 0.04
CA SER A 200 -30.20 11.42 -0.26
C SER A 200 -29.76 12.79 -0.76
N ASN A 201 -28.51 13.22 -0.51
CA ASN A 201 -27.98 14.49 -1.00
C ASN A 201 -27.75 14.54 -2.53
N SER A 202 -27.86 13.40 -3.21
CA SER A 202 -27.47 13.24 -4.63
C SER A 202 -28.59 13.43 -5.66
N ILE A 203 -29.78 13.87 -5.25
CA ILE A 203 -31.00 13.94 -6.11
C ILE A 203 -31.28 12.60 -6.84
N GLY A 204 -30.90 11.48 -6.22
CA GLY A 204 -31.14 10.13 -6.74
C GLY A 204 -30.17 9.66 -7.84
N LEU A 205 -29.05 10.36 -8.06
CA LEU A 205 -28.02 9.98 -9.03
C LEU A 205 -26.97 9.03 -8.45
N ALA A 206 -26.62 9.20 -7.17
CA ALA A 206 -25.60 8.38 -6.52
C ALA A 206 -26.05 6.92 -6.42
N TYR A 207 -25.11 6.01 -6.68
CA TYR A 207 -25.32 4.56 -6.83
C TYR A 207 -26.21 4.15 -8.02
N SER A 208 -27.23 4.93 -8.39
CA SER A 208 -28.08 4.59 -9.53
C SER A 208 -27.43 4.87 -10.88
N LYS A 209 -26.70 5.99 -11.02
CA LYS A 209 -26.20 6.49 -12.31
C LYS A 209 -24.69 6.69 -12.34
N ARG A 210 -24.08 6.88 -11.17
CA ARG A 210 -22.64 7.02 -10.96
C ARG A 210 -22.28 6.49 -9.57
N SER A 211 -21.00 6.23 -9.33
CA SER A 211 -20.49 5.99 -7.99
C SER A 211 -21.01 7.04 -7.00
N ALA A 212 -21.48 6.56 -5.86
CA ALA A 212 -21.71 7.41 -4.69
C ALA A 212 -20.37 7.74 -4.04
N THR A 213 -20.25 8.94 -3.47
CA THR A 213 -19.08 9.43 -2.75
C THR A 213 -19.48 10.08 -1.44
N ARG A 214 -18.52 10.55 -0.63
CA ARG A 214 -18.79 11.33 0.59
C ARG A 214 -19.69 12.56 0.35
N GLY A 215 -19.67 13.13 -0.85
CA GLY A 215 -20.49 14.31 -1.20
C GLY A 215 -21.98 14.00 -1.30
N ASP A 216 -22.34 12.72 -1.43
CA ASP A 216 -23.72 12.26 -1.53
C ASP A 216 -24.37 12.01 -0.17
N ILE A 217 -23.62 12.11 0.94
CA ILE A 217 -24.10 11.98 2.31
C ILE A 217 -24.23 13.38 2.94
N ASP A 218 -25.29 13.62 3.71
CA ASP A 218 -25.46 14.85 4.50
C ASP A 218 -24.61 14.82 5.79
N LEU A 219 -23.30 14.99 5.60
CA LEU A 219 -22.30 14.88 6.66
C LEU A 219 -22.23 16.13 7.55
N GLU A 220 -21.93 15.93 8.84
CA GLU A 220 -21.59 17.03 9.76
C GLU A 220 -20.33 17.76 9.29
N LYS A 221 -20.37 19.10 9.39
CA LYS A 221 -19.32 20.02 8.95
C LYS A 221 -18.88 20.98 10.07
N ASP A 222 -19.65 21.08 11.15
CA ASP A 222 -19.35 21.93 12.29
C ASP A 222 -18.64 21.13 13.39
N PRO A 223 -17.35 21.42 13.67
CA PRO A 223 -16.57 20.69 14.68
C PRO A 223 -17.07 20.94 16.11
N THR A 224 -17.92 21.94 16.36
CA THR A 224 -18.51 22.17 17.69
C THR A 224 -19.56 21.12 18.06
N ASN A 225 -20.12 20.41 17.07
CA ASN A 225 -21.10 19.34 17.29
C ASN A 225 -20.46 17.97 17.57
N GLY A 226 -19.16 17.82 17.32
CA GLY A 226 -18.42 16.58 17.47
C GLY A 226 -17.51 16.29 16.28
N ASP A 227 -17.25 15.01 16.02
CA ASP A 227 -16.45 14.62 14.86
C ASP A 227 -17.16 14.97 13.55
N ILE A 228 -16.40 15.40 12.53
CA ILE A 228 -16.92 15.82 11.23
C ILE A 228 -16.67 14.78 10.13
N GLY A 229 -17.62 14.65 9.20
CA GLY A 229 -17.43 13.85 8.00
C GLY A 229 -17.33 12.33 8.21
N LEU A 230 -16.32 11.74 7.57
CA LEU A 230 -16.05 10.30 7.56
C LEU A 230 -14.79 10.06 8.41
N ILE A 231 -14.96 9.38 9.55
CA ILE A 231 -13.90 9.22 10.56
C ILE A 231 -13.44 7.78 10.61
N SER A 232 -12.13 7.61 10.78
CA SER A 232 -11.49 6.31 10.98
C SER A 232 -10.71 6.32 12.30
N GLU A 233 -10.84 5.24 13.07
CA GLU A 233 -10.16 5.05 14.35
C GLU A 233 -9.51 3.67 14.38
N PHE A 234 -8.23 3.60 14.76
CA PHE A 234 -7.45 2.38 14.76
C PHE A 234 -6.67 2.17 16.06
N SER A 235 -6.37 0.91 16.33
CA SER A 235 -5.57 0.44 17.45
C SER A 235 -4.56 -0.59 16.95
N ALA A 236 -3.30 -0.21 16.86
CA ALA A 236 -2.20 -1.08 16.47
C ALA A 236 -1.54 -1.65 17.73
N ASN A 237 -1.68 -2.95 17.96
CA ASN A 237 -0.97 -3.67 19.00
C ASN A 237 0.26 -4.34 18.39
N PHE A 238 1.43 -3.76 18.62
CA PHE A 238 2.68 -4.22 18.01
C PHE A 238 3.22 -5.50 18.65
N GLY A 239 2.93 -5.74 19.93
CA GLY A 239 3.33 -6.96 20.63
C GLY A 239 2.62 -8.22 20.10
N THR A 240 1.32 -8.10 19.82
CA THR A 240 0.52 -9.19 19.21
C THR A 240 0.51 -9.15 17.69
N LYS A 241 1.09 -8.11 17.07
CA LYS A 241 1.08 -7.85 15.62
C LYS A 241 -0.34 -7.80 15.04
N LYS A 242 -1.26 -7.14 15.76
CA LYS A 242 -2.67 -6.98 15.39
C LYS A 242 -3.03 -5.51 15.20
N LEU A 243 -3.87 -5.23 14.22
CA LEU A 243 -4.47 -3.93 13.98
C LEU A 243 -5.99 -4.10 13.94
N THR A 244 -6.68 -3.42 14.84
CA THR A 244 -8.15 -3.29 14.79
C THR A 244 -8.53 -1.86 14.43
N GLY A 245 -9.67 -1.68 13.77
CA GLY A 245 -10.15 -0.33 13.47
C GLY A 245 -11.66 -0.26 13.25
N GLN A 246 -12.16 0.95 13.14
CA GLN A 246 -13.58 1.26 12.96
C GLN A 246 -13.74 2.45 12.02
N LEU A 247 -14.70 2.35 11.10
CA LEU A 247 -15.03 3.38 10.13
C LEU A 247 -16.44 3.90 10.36
N PHE A 248 -16.57 5.22 10.46
CA PHE A 248 -17.79 5.92 10.82
C PHE A 248 -18.16 7.00 9.82
N TYR A 249 -19.44 7.35 9.76
CA TYR A 249 -19.89 8.64 9.25
C TYR A 249 -20.57 9.45 10.35
N THR A 250 -20.55 10.77 10.23
CA THR A 250 -21.30 11.66 11.12
C THR A 250 -22.38 12.41 10.37
N GLN A 251 -23.61 12.30 10.86
CA GLN A 251 -24.78 12.94 10.29
C GLN A 251 -24.87 14.39 10.77
N ARG A 252 -25.15 15.31 9.85
CA ARG A 252 -25.24 16.75 10.14
C ARG A 252 -26.31 17.05 11.18
N LYS A 253 -25.95 17.83 12.20
CA LYS A 253 -26.91 18.41 13.13
C LYS A 253 -27.66 19.57 12.48
N THR A 254 -28.98 19.57 12.61
CA THR A 254 -29.84 20.69 12.21
C THR A 254 -30.83 20.98 13.33
N GLN A 255 -31.70 21.97 13.17
CA GLN A 255 -32.77 22.24 14.15
C GLN A 255 -33.73 21.05 14.32
N ASN A 256 -33.88 20.21 13.30
CA ASN A 256 -34.83 19.09 13.27
C ASN A 256 -34.13 17.70 13.28
N GLN A 257 -32.81 17.66 13.43
CA GLN A 257 -32.02 16.43 13.36
C GLN A 257 -30.83 16.53 14.30
N ASP A 258 -30.72 15.60 15.25
CA ASP A 258 -29.59 15.53 16.16
C ASP A 258 -28.32 15.01 15.48
N TYR A 259 -27.18 15.38 16.05
CA TYR A 259 -25.89 14.81 15.69
C TYR A 259 -25.89 13.29 15.94
N LYS A 260 -25.41 12.52 14.96
CA LYS A 260 -25.20 11.08 15.11
C LYS A 260 -23.86 10.67 14.52
N LYS A 261 -23.16 9.77 15.20
CA LYS A 261 -21.96 9.07 14.71
C LYS A 261 -22.29 7.60 14.55
N GLU A 262 -22.30 7.09 13.33
CA GLU A 262 -22.72 5.73 13.02
C GLU A 262 -21.58 4.93 12.38
N LYS A 263 -21.43 3.68 12.83
CA LYS A 263 -20.36 2.78 12.38
C LYS A 263 -20.82 1.99 11.16
N LEU A 264 -20.00 2.00 10.10
CA LEU A 264 -20.25 1.22 8.89
C LEU A 264 -19.42 -0.05 8.83
N TYR A 265 -18.19 -0.01 9.33
CA TYR A 265 -17.26 -1.13 9.26
C TYR A 265 -16.39 -1.27 10.51
N ASP A 266 -16.07 -2.51 10.85
CA ASP A 266 -14.93 -2.89 11.68
C ASP A 266 -13.77 -3.37 10.78
N ILE A 267 -12.55 -3.28 11.28
CA ILE A 267 -11.32 -3.72 10.62
C ILE A 267 -10.59 -4.71 11.55
N ASP A 268 -10.18 -5.84 10.99
CA ASP A 268 -9.31 -6.83 11.65
C ASP A 268 -8.17 -7.20 10.71
N ALA A 269 -6.94 -6.84 11.09
CA ALA A 269 -5.75 -7.06 10.30
C ALA A 269 -4.56 -7.56 11.15
N ASN A 270 -3.66 -8.26 10.46
CA ASN A 270 -2.36 -8.66 11.00
C ASN A 270 -1.27 -7.73 10.48
N ILE A 271 -0.34 -7.37 11.35
CA ILE A 271 0.82 -6.53 11.05
C ILE A 271 1.99 -7.43 10.59
N TYR A 272 2.54 -7.10 9.43
CA TYR A 272 3.68 -7.75 8.80
C TYR A 272 4.74 -6.69 8.50
N SER A 273 5.70 -6.51 9.44
CA SER A 273 6.66 -5.41 9.38
C SER A 273 5.92 -4.06 9.29
N ASN A 274 6.22 -3.21 8.31
CA ASN A 274 5.55 -1.93 8.09
C ASN A 274 4.23 -2.02 7.29
N ARG A 275 3.75 -3.23 6.95
CA ARG A 275 2.47 -3.44 6.27
C ARG A 275 1.46 -4.11 7.19
N PHE A 276 0.18 -4.00 6.86
CA PHE A 276 -0.85 -4.81 7.47
C PHE A 276 -1.83 -5.32 6.42
N ARG A 277 -2.38 -6.51 6.67
CA ARG A 277 -3.34 -7.17 5.79
C ARG A 277 -4.44 -7.81 6.62
N GLY A 278 -5.65 -7.73 6.13
CA GLY A 278 -6.79 -8.22 6.88
C GLY A 278 -8.09 -8.11 6.12
N LYS A 279 -9.15 -7.92 6.89
CA LYS A 279 -10.50 -7.77 6.39
C LYS A 279 -11.17 -6.54 6.96
N VAL A 280 -12.11 -6.06 6.18
CA VAL A 280 -13.14 -5.11 6.59
C VAL A 280 -14.43 -5.91 6.78
N ILE A 281 -15.14 -5.66 7.86
CA ILE A 281 -16.33 -6.40 8.31
C ILE A 281 -17.48 -5.39 8.48
N PRO A 282 -18.60 -5.51 7.75
CA PRO A 282 -19.68 -4.54 7.82
C PRO A 282 -20.37 -4.64 9.17
N LYS A 283 -20.87 -3.50 9.66
CA LYS A 283 -21.67 -3.48 10.90
C LYS A 283 -22.94 -4.31 10.77
N GLU A 284 -23.53 -4.33 9.58
CA GLU A 284 -24.73 -5.09 9.23
C GLU A 284 -24.54 -5.79 7.88
N SER A 285 -24.93 -7.06 7.76
CA SER A 285 -24.75 -7.85 6.53
C SER A 285 -25.83 -7.58 5.46
N THR A 286 -26.85 -6.81 5.80
CA THR A 286 -27.95 -6.40 4.91
C THR A 286 -28.45 -5.02 5.30
N SER A 287 -28.77 -4.16 4.34
CA SER A 287 -29.34 -2.83 4.61
C SER A 287 -30.11 -2.33 3.39
N THR A 288 -31.22 -1.64 3.63
CA THR A 288 -31.95 -0.86 2.61
C THR A 288 -31.47 0.58 2.53
N ASP A 289 -30.71 1.03 3.52
CA ASP A 289 -30.32 2.42 3.70
C ASP A 289 -28.96 2.75 3.08
N HIS A 290 -28.08 1.75 2.93
CA HIS A 290 -26.75 1.92 2.37
C HIS A 290 -26.15 0.61 1.79
N PRO A 291 -25.13 0.68 0.91
CA PRO A 291 -24.52 -0.51 0.32
C PRO A 291 -23.43 -1.19 1.18
N PHE A 292 -23.09 -0.63 2.35
CA PHE A 292 -22.00 -1.11 3.21
C PHE A 292 -22.33 -2.41 3.96
N THR A 293 -22.39 -3.53 3.22
CA THR A 293 -23.04 -4.78 3.70
C THR A 293 -22.21 -6.05 3.51
N SER A 294 -21.07 -5.96 2.81
CA SER A 294 -20.21 -7.11 2.54
C SER A 294 -18.86 -6.97 3.25
N ASP A 295 -18.35 -8.10 3.76
CA ASP A 295 -16.94 -8.25 4.12
C ASP A 295 -16.05 -7.94 2.92
N GLY A 296 -14.80 -7.58 3.15
CA GLY A 296 -13.84 -7.24 2.10
C GLY A 296 -12.40 -7.51 2.46
N THR A 297 -11.52 -7.41 1.46
CA THR A 297 -10.07 -7.56 1.65
C THR A 297 -9.45 -6.19 1.89
N LEU A 298 -8.57 -6.08 2.89
CA LEU A 298 -7.93 -4.84 3.30
C LEU A 298 -6.41 -4.97 3.26
N GLU A 299 -5.74 -3.92 2.76
CA GLU A 299 -4.28 -3.80 2.71
C GLU A 299 -3.87 -2.36 3.03
N GLY A 300 -2.78 -2.21 3.78
CA GLY A 300 -2.21 -0.90 4.06
C GLY A 300 -0.84 -1.00 4.70
N GLY A 301 -0.33 0.14 5.18
CA GLY A 301 0.94 0.20 5.88
C GLY A 301 1.09 1.40 6.80
N PHE A 302 2.20 1.39 7.53
CA PHE A 302 2.68 2.46 8.38
C PHE A 302 3.67 3.33 7.60
N TYR A 303 3.60 4.63 7.87
CA TYR A 303 4.29 5.67 7.14
C TYR A 303 4.82 6.74 8.10
N GLY A 304 5.82 7.48 7.62
CA GLY A 304 6.70 8.30 8.45
C GLY A 304 7.82 7.46 9.05
N PRO A 305 8.97 8.07 9.43
CA PRO A 305 10.13 7.33 9.94
C PRO A 305 9.78 6.32 11.05
N ASN A 306 8.84 6.69 11.91
CA ASN A 306 8.50 6.00 13.15
C ASN A 306 7.10 5.37 13.15
N GLY A 307 6.44 5.30 11.99
CA GLY A 307 5.06 4.86 11.86
C GLY A 307 4.04 5.83 12.49
N GLU A 308 4.32 7.13 12.41
CA GLU A 308 3.47 8.20 12.92
C GLU A 308 2.09 8.22 12.24
N GLU A 309 2.01 7.68 11.02
CA GLU A 309 0.80 7.62 10.22
C GLU A 309 0.59 6.22 9.67
N LEU A 310 -0.67 5.91 9.36
CA LEU A 310 -1.03 4.71 8.63
C LEU A 310 -2.03 5.06 7.53
N GLY A 311 -2.10 4.20 6.53
CA GLY A 311 -3.17 4.25 5.55
C GLY A 311 -3.21 3.04 4.66
N GLY A 312 -4.27 2.97 3.87
CA GLY A 312 -4.54 1.80 3.06
C GLY A 312 -5.87 1.89 2.34
N LYS A 313 -6.31 0.72 1.91
CA LYS A 313 -7.48 0.52 1.06
C LYS A 313 -8.17 -0.79 1.37
N PHE A 314 -9.42 -0.89 0.95
CA PHE A 314 -10.14 -2.16 0.90
C PHE A 314 -11.09 -2.22 -0.29
N LEU A 315 -11.41 -3.45 -0.70
CA LEU A 315 -12.50 -3.75 -1.63
C LEU A 315 -13.44 -4.77 -0.98
N ALA A 316 -14.72 -4.42 -0.89
CA ALA A 316 -15.77 -5.33 -0.47
C ALA A 316 -15.86 -6.52 -1.43
N GLY A 317 -16.08 -7.72 -0.91
CA GLY A 317 -16.05 -8.98 -1.65
C GLY A 317 -17.17 -9.12 -2.70
N ASP A 318 -18.24 -8.33 -2.57
CA ASP A 318 -19.29 -8.19 -3.57
C ASP A 318 -18.96 -7.17 -4.68
N ASN A 319 -17.76 -6.56 -4.63
CA ASN A 319 -17.26 -5.56 -5.57
C ASN A 319 -18.10 -4.27 -5.63
N ARG A 320 -18.83 -3.94 -4.56
CA ARG A 320 -19.73 -2.78 -4.55
C ARG A 320 -19.21 -1.56 -3.81
N VAL A 321 -18.24 -1.73 -2.91
CA VAL A 321 -17.66 -0.64 -2.14
C VAL A 321 -16.15 -0.78 -2.15
N PHE A 322 -15.47 0.29 -2.55
CA PHE A 322 -14.04 0.46 -2.36
C PHE A 322 -13.81 1.63 -1.42
N GLY A 323 -12.97 1.43 -0.40
CA GLY A 323 -12.64 2.46 0.57
C GLY A 323 -11.15 2.67 0.69
N VAL A 324 -10.77 3.89 1.03
CA VAL A 324 -9.39 4.33 1.31
C VAL A 324 -9.38 5.07 2.62
N PHE A 325 -8.29 4.98 3.37
CA PHE A 325 -8.19 5.60 4.69
C PHE A 325 -6.77 6.05 4.99
N SER A 326 -6.67 7.09 5.81
CA SER A 326 -5.41 7.57 6.39
C SER A 326 -5.66 8.07 7.82
N ALA A 327 -4.76 7.72 8.73
CA ALA A 327 -4.86 8.08 10.13
C ALA A 327 -3.50 8.39 10.73
N LYS A 328 -3.50 9.23 11.76
CA LYS A 328 -2.30 9.69 12.46
C LYS A 328 -2.32 9.26 13.92
N GLU A 329 -1.17 8.89 14.45
CA GLU A 329 -0.98 8.52 15.85
C GLU A 329 -1.37 9.71 16.74
N ASN A 330 -2.19 9.45 17.76
CA ASN A 330 -2.46 10.45 18.79
C ASN A 330 -1.26 10.50 19.75
N PRO A 331 -0.59 11.67 19.92
CA PRO A 331 0.58 11.82 20.78
C PRO A 331 0.29 11.64 22.28
N GLU A 332 -0.96 11.58 22.72
CA GLU A 332 -1.31 11.27 24.11
C GLU A 332 -0.93 9.84 24.54
N ASN A 333 -0.48 8.99 23.61
CA ASN A 333 0.11 7.71 23.96
C ASN A 333 1.51 7.87 24.56
N LYS A 334 1.74 7.16 25.67
CA LYS A 334 3.06 6.96 26.27
C LYS A 334 4.08 6.59 25.19
N THR A 335 5.21 7.30 25.13
CA THR A 335 6.27 7.09 24.12
C THR A 335 6.65 5.61 24.05
N LEU A 336 6.26 4.95 22.96
CA LEU A 336 6.63 3.55 22.71
C LEU A 336 8.07 3.47 22.21
N SER A 337 8.83 2.50 22.71
CA SER A 337 10.18 2.20 22.20
C SER A 337 10.08 1.63 20.79
N ARG A 338 10.91 2.13 19.87
CA ARG A 338 10.88 1.79 18.44
C ARG A 338 12.20 1.12 18.05
N GLU A 339 12.10 0.13 17.18
CA GLU A 339 13.26 -0.56 16.62
C GLU A 339 13.20 -0.54 15.09
N THR A 340 14.38 -0.55 14.47
CA THR A 340 14.52 -0.62 13.02
C THR A 340 14.15 -2.00 12.52
N LEU A 341 13.07 -2.08 11.75
CA LEU A 341 12.60 -3.34 11.17
C LEU A 341 13.14 -3.59 9.76
N ILE A 342 13.55 -2.53 9.06
CA ILE A 342 13.98 -2.58 7.65
C ILE A 342 15.17 -1.64 7.45
N ASP A 343 16.26 -2.15 6.87
CA ASP A 343 17.35 -1.33 6.30
C ASP A 343 17.39 -1.51 4.77
N GLY A 344 17.52 -0.40 4.05
CA GLY A 344 17.57 -0.35 2.60
C GLY A 344 18.37 0.87 2.15
N LYS A 345 19.57 0.65 1.61
CA LYS A 345 20.50 1.72 1.22
C LYS A 345 20.86 1.61 -0.26
N LEU A 346 20.72 2.72 -0.97
CA LEU A 346 21.27 2.86 -2.31
C LEU A 346 22.72 3.36 -2.21
N ILE A 347 23.66 2.55 -2.68
CA ILE A 347 25.07 2.95 -2.76
C ILE A 347 25.39 3.19 -4.23
N THR A 348 25.67 4.45 -4.58
CA THR A 348 26.02 4.84 -5.96
C THR A 348 27.53 4.95 -6.08
N PHE A 349 28.12 4.15 -6.98
CA PHE A 349 29.54 4.26 -7.31
C PHE A 349 29.73 5.26 -8.45
N SER A 350 30.52 6.29 -8.22
CA SER A 350 30.99 7.20 -9.28
C SER A 350 32.40 6.80 -9.68
N THR A 351 32.61 6.50 -10.97
CA THR A 351 33.96 6.37 -11.50
C THR A 351 34.55 7.77 -11.65
N LYS A 352 35.48 8.14 -10.75
CA LYS A 352 36.36 9.28 -11.02
C LYS A 352 37.17 8.96 -12.28
N LYS A 353 36.80 9.54 -13.42
CA LYS A 353 37.70 9.60 -14.58
C LYS A 353 38.92 10.41 -14.13
N ASN A 354 40.05 9.74 -13.89
CA ASN A 354 41.33 10.40 -13.73
C ASN A 354 41.57 11.21 -15.01
N ARG A 355 41.38 12.54 -14.96
CA ARG A 355 42.00 13.44 -15.93
C ARG A 355 43.50 13.44 -15.59
N CYS A 356 44.24 12.45 -16.10
CA CYS A 356 45.66 12.64 -16.34
C CYS A 356 45.79 13.71 -17.43
N LYS A 357 45.83 14.98 -17.02
CA LYS A 357 46.37 16.05 -17.86
C LYS A 357 47.86 15.76 -18.03
N ASN A 358 48.26 15.59 -19.28
CA ASN A 358 49.63 15.51 -19.75
C ASN A 358 50.55 16.50 -19.03
N GLN A 359 51.38 16.01 -18.12
CA GLN A 359 52.58 16.70 -17.65
C GLN A 359 53.45 15.67 -16.90
N CYS A 360 54.09 14.76 -17.64
CA CYS A 360 55.31 14.10 -17.19
C CYS A 360 56.07 13.54 -18.40
N ASN A 361 57.25 14.12 -18.60
CA ASN A 361 58.43 13.57 -19.27
C ASN A 361 58.49 13.63 -20.80
N ASN A 362 58.71 14.86 -21.29
CA ASN A 362 59.74 15.07 -22.30
C ASN A 362 61.01 15.51 -21.55
N GLN A 363 61.90 14.57 -21.20
CA GLN A 363 63.30 14.85 -20.91
C GLN A 363 64.11 13.55 -21.01
N TYR A 364 64.92 13.48 -22.07
CA TYR A 364 66.15 12.68 -22.25
C TYR A 364 66.03 11.15 -22.32
N ARG A 365 66.20 10.56 -23.52
CA ARG A 365 67.51 10.21 -24.14
C ARG A 365 67.36 9.14 -25.24
N SER A 366 67.70 9.53 -26.46
CA SER A 366 68.80 8.93 -27.25
C SER A 366 69.34 10.01 -28.17
#